data_AF-A0A9D2T402-F1
#
_entry.id   AF-A0A9D2T402-F1
#
_cell.length_a   1.000
_cell.length_b   1.000
_cell.length_c   1.000
_cell.angle_alpha   90.00
_cell.angle_beta   90.00
_cell.angle_gamma   90.00
#
_symmetry.space_group_name_H-M   'P 1'
#
loop_
_entity.id
_entity.type
_entity.pdbx_description
1 polymer ?
#
loop_
_entity_poly.entity_id
_entity_poly.type
_entity_poly.pdbx_seq_one_letter_code
_entity_poly.pdbx_strand_id
1 'polypeptide(L)' 'SRALYRAILWAAHSEDELHTWFSSNYNVEVHAYVKNGKYCVVNNTYEPQDTTVYRGDGSSFELHLDANEIKWYSIA' A
#
# COMPACT_ATOMS: atom_id res chain seq x y z
N SER A 1 3.33 -0.76 10.37
CA SER A 1 2.45 -0.93 11.55
C SER A 1 1.07 -0.33 11.28
N ARG A 2 -0.01 -1.14 11.33
CA ARG A 2 -1.38 -0.72 10.95
C ARG A 2 -2.20 -0.06 12.06
N ALA A 3 -1.89 -0.38 13.32
CA ALA A 3 -2.65 0.13 14.46
C ALA A 3 -2.48 1.65 14.62
N LEU A 4 -1.25 2.14 14.56
CA LEU A 4 -0.98 3.57 14.63
C LEU A 4 -1.60 4.33 13.46
N TYR A 5 -1.48 3.81 12.24
CA TYR A 5 -2.07 4.44 11.06
C TYR A 5 -3.60 4.54 11.16
N ARG A 6 -4.28 3.48 11.59
CA ARG A 6 -5.72 3.48 11.84
C ARG A 6 -6.13 4.44 12.96
N ALA A 7 -5.33 4.53 14.02
CA ALA A 7 -5.60 5.48 15.12
C ALA A 7 -5.50 6.94 14.65
N ILE A 8 -4.53 7.25 13.77
CA ILE A 8 -4.39 8.59 13.17
C ILE A 8 -5.61 8.92 12.31
N LEU A 9 -6.02 8.01 11.41
CA LEU A 9 -7.20 8.22 10.55
C LEU A 9 -8.48 8.40 11.38
N TRP A 10 -8.67 7.58 12.42
CA TRP A 10 -9.81 7.70 13.33
C TRP A 10 -9.81 9.03 14.08
N ALA A 11 -8.66 9.46 14.62
CA ALA A 11 -8.56 10.75 15.29
C ALA A 11 -8.85 11.94 14.36
N ALA A 12 -8.53 11.81 13.07
CA ALA A 12 -8.78 12.81 12.04
C ALA A 12 -10.19 12.76 11.44
N HIS A 13 -11.03 11.77 11.79
CA HIS A 13 -12.31 11.49 11.12
C HIS A 13 -12.14 11.21 9.61
N SER A 14 -11.07 10.51 9.24
CA SER A 14 -10.68 10.18 7.86
C SER A 14 -10.64 8.67 7.62
N GLU A 15 -11.47 7.88 8.29
CA GLU A 15 -11.47 6.41 8.15
C GLU A 15 -11.74 5.94 6.71
N ASP A 16 -12.49 6.73 5.95
CA ASP A 16 -12.80 6.46 4.53
C ASP A 16 -11.57 6.51 3.62
N GLU A 17 -10.47 7.15 4.06
CA GLU A 17 -9.21 7.25 3.31
C GLU A 17 -8.29 6.04 3.48
N LEU A 18 -8.67 5.05 4.31
CA LEU A 18 -7.80 3.91 4.66
C LEU A 18 -7.28 3.15 3.42
N HIS A 19 -8.06 3.09 2.35
CA HIS A 19 -7.71 2.35 1.13
C HIS A 19 -7.05 3.21 0.05
N THR A 20 -6.59 4.42 0.39
CA THR A 20 -5.82 5.25 -0.53
C THR A 20 -4.34 4.92 -0.42
N TRP A 21 -3.76 4.31 -1.46
CA TRP A 21 -2.36 3.84 -1.49
C TRP A 21 -2.05 2.86 -0.36
N PHE A 22 -2.81 1.77 -0.33
CA PHE A 22 -2.83 0.83 0.78
C PHE A 22 -2.61 -0.61 0.33
N SER A 23 -2.22 -1.47 1.27
CA SER A 23 -2.06 -2.91 1.07
C SER A 23 -2.90 -3.66 2.08
N SER A 24 -3.59 -4.72 1.65
CA SER A 24 -4.34 -5.60 2.56
C SER A 24 -3.45 -6.34 3.57
N ASN A 25 -2.21 -6.64 3.20
CA ASN A 25 -1.21 -7.33 4.00
C ASN A 25 -0.35 -6.33 4.77
N TYR A 26 -0.17 -6.53 6.08
CA TYR A 26 0.61 -5.63 6.93
C TYR A 26 2.14 -5.72 6.75
N ASN A 27 2.61 -6.79 6.11
CA ASN A 27 4.02 -7.01 5.75
C ASN A 27 4.41 -6.30 4.44
N VAL A 28 3.41 -5.84 3.68
CA VAL A 28 3.59 -5.18 2.39
C VAL A 28 3.12 -3.73 2.49
N GLU A 29 3.93 -2.80 2.03
CA GLU A 29 3.65 -1.36 2.07
C GLU A 29 3.57 -0.75 0.68
N VAL A 30 2.74 0.27 0.51
CA VAL A 30 2.57 1.01 -0.75
C VAL A 30 3.02 2.45 -0.53
N HIS A 31 3.93 2.93 -1.37
CA HIS A 31 4.47 4.29 -1.31
C HIS A 31 4.18 5.00 -2.62
N ALA A 32 3.38 6.07 -2.57
CA ALA A 32 2.97 6.82 -3.75
C ALA A 32 3.66 8.18 -3.85
N TYR A 33 4.31 8.41 -4.99
CA TYR A 33 4.97 9.67 -5.34
C TYR A 33 4.14 10.37 -6.43
N VAL A 34 2.97 10.87 -6.03
CA VAL A 34 1.96 11.43 -6.96
C VAL A 34 2.53 12.51 -7.88
N LYS A 35 3.38 13.40 -7.36
CA LYS A 35 4.04 14.45 -8.17
C LYS A 35 4.96 13.90 -9.26
N ASN A 36 5.49 12.70 -9.07
CA ASN A 36 6.41 12.03 -10.00
C ASN A 36 5.67 11.00 -10.88
N GLY A 37 4.36 10.84 -10.71
CA GLY A 37 3.54 9.89 -11.47
C GLY A 37 3.94 8.44 -11.24
N LYS A 38 4.44 8.07 -10.05
CA LYS A 38 4.89 6.71 -9.75
C LYS A 38 4.52 6.28 -8.34
N TYR A 39 4.40 4.97 -8.14
CA TYR A 39 4.29 4.36 -6.81
C TYR A 39 5.06 3.05 -6.77
N CYS A 40 5.43 2.59 -5.58
CA CYS A 40 6.02 1.28 -5.39
C CYS A 40 5.27 0.47 -4.33
N VAL A 41 5.38 -0.84 -4.45
CA VAL A 41 4.88 -1.82 -3.49
C VAL A 41 6.08 -2.62 -2.99
N VAL A 42 6.26 -2.68 -1.68
CA VAL A 42 7.46 -3.19 -1.01
C VAL A 42 7.07 -4.33 -0.07
N ASN A 43 7.67 -5.50 -0.25
CA ASN A 43 7.65 -6.56 0.76
C ASN A 43 8.78 -6.33 1.77
N ASN A 44 8.43 -6.08 3.03
CA ASN A 44 9.39 -5.80 4.10
C ASN A 44 9.92 -7.06 4.81
N THR A 45 9.66 -8.25 4.26
CA THR A 45 10.02 -9.53 4.89
C THR A 45 10.93 -10.37 4.01
N TYR A 46 11.61 -11.34 4.64
CA TYR A 46 12.45 -12.34 3.97
C TYR A 46 11.65 -13.53 3.42
N GLU A 47 10.33 -13.45 3.40
CA GLU A 47 9.42 -14.49 2.90
C GLU A 47 8.54 -13.92 1.78
N PRO A 48 8.10 -14.73 0.80
CA PRO A 48 7.12 -14.30 -0.19
C PRO A 48 5.81 -13.83 0.46
N GLN A 49 5.14 -12.85 -0.14
CA GLN A 49 3.90 -12.28 0.37
C GLN A 49 2.89 -12.09 -0.76
N ASP A 50 1.63 -12.40 -0.46
CA ASP A 50 0.49 -12.02 -1.28
C ASP A 50 -0.22 -10.82 -0.65
N THR A 51 -0.71 -9.91 -1.49
CA THR A 51 -1.53 -8.79 -1.04
C THR A 51 -2.49 -8.31 -2.13
N THR A 52 -3.59 -7.70 -1.72
CA THR A 52 -4.35 -6.74 -2.53
C THR A 52 -3.80 -5.33 -2.34
N VAL A 53 -3.37 -4.69 -3.45
CA VAL A 53 -2.92 -3.31 -3.51
C VAL A 53 -4.09 -2.41 -3.88
N TYR A 54 -4.34 -1.36 -3.10
CA TYR A 54 -5.33 -0.33 -3.35
C TYR A 54 -4.65 0.96 -3.81
N ARG A 55 -5.16 1.55 -4.90
CA ARG A 55 -4.60 2.74 -5.54
C ARG A 55 -5.39 3.99 -5.16
N GLY A 56 -4.83 5.16 -5.45
CA GLY A 56 -5.48 6.45 -5.18
C GLY A 56 -6.75 6.74 -5.98
N ASP A 57 -7.02 5.97 -7.04
CA ASP A 57 -8.24 6.06 -7.87
C ASP A 57 -9.39 5.18 -7.35
N GLY A 58 -9.20 4.49 -6.22
CA GLY A 58 -10.16 3.55 -5.65
C GLY A 58 -10.13 2.15 -6.28
N SER A 59 -9.31 1.92 -7.31
CA SER A 59 -9.11 0.59 -7.88
C SER A 59 -8.15 -0.26 -7.03
N SER A 60 -8.23 -1.58 -7.20
CA SER A 60 -7.36 -2.53 -6.51
C SER A 60 -6.99 -3.72 -7.37
N PHE A 61 -5.88 -4.37 -7.07
CA PHE A 61 -5.43 -5.59 -7.75
C PHE A 61 -4.64 -6.50 -6.82
N GLU A 62 -4.66 -7.81 -7.10
CA GLU A 62 -3.84 -8.79 -6.39
C GLU A 62 -2.40 -8.76 -6.88
N LEU A 63 -1.47 -8.95 -5.95
CA LEU A 63 -0.05 -8.92 -6.20
C LEU A 63 0.68 -9.95 -5.33
N HIS A 64 1.44 -10.81 -6.00
CA HIS A 64 2.47 -11.64 -5.38
C HIS A 64 3.81 -10.92 -5.39
N LEU A 65 4.54 -10.98 -4.28
CA LEU A 65 5.88 -10.43 -4.12
C LEU A 65 6.83 -11.49 -3.55
N ASP A 66 7.99 -11.62 -4.17
CA ASP A 66 9.09 -12.41 -3.59
C ASP A 66 9.64 -11.74 -2.33
N ALA A 67 10.46 -12.49 -1.58
CA ALA A 67 11.17 -11.98 -0.40
C ALA A 67 11.96 -10.71 -0.73
N ASN A 68 11.74 -9.64 0.04
CA ASN A 68 12.33 -8.30 -0.15
C ASN A 68 12.08 -7.65 -1.53
N GLU A 69 11.12 -8.14 -2.31
CA GLU A 69 10.84 -7.58 -3.64
C GLU A 69 10.23 -6.18 -3.56
N ILE A 70 10.65 -5.31 -4.50
CA ILE A 70 10.08 -3.97 -4.71
C ILE A 70 9.60 -3.88 -6.16
N LYS A 71 8.29 -3.65 -6.35
CA LYS A 71 7.70 -3.41 -7.68
C LYS A 71 7.31 -1.96 -7.86
N TRP A 72 7.73 -1.38 -8.98
CA TRP A 72 7.43 0.00 -9.36
C TRP A 72 6.35 0.05 -10.44
N TYR A 73 5.45 1.02 -10.31
CA TYR A 73 4.34 1.25 -11.22
C TYR A 73 4.23 2.75 -11.54
N SER A 74 3.64 3.05 -12.69
CA SER A 74 3.25 4.41 -13.06
C SER A 74 1.83 4.71 -12.57
N ILE A 75 1.60 5.96 -12.18
CA ILE A 75 0.27 6.52 -11.92
C ILE A 75 -0.20 7.10 -13.24
N ALA A 76 -1.31 6.59 -13.77
CA ALA A 76 -1.94 7.08 -14.99
C ALA A 76 -2.93 8.21 -14.69
#